data_AF-A0A1V6KJ57-F1
#
_entry.id   AF-A0A1V6KJ57-F1
#
_cell.length_a   1.000
_cell.length_b   1.000
_cell.length_c   1.000
_cell.angle_alpha   90.00
_cell.angle_beta   90.00
_cell.angle_gamma   90.00
#
_symmetry.space_group_name_H-M   'P 1'
#
loop_
_entity.id
_entity.type
_entity.pdbx_description
1 polymer ?
#
loop_
_entity_poly.entity_id
_entity_poly.type
_entity_poly.pdbx_seq_one_letter_code
_entity_poly.pdbx_strand_id
1 'polypeptide(L)'
;MTIELRTILPSVAAAAAFAFSITAGDVNVPLMLGMSEIETLPLLLYRLTAAYRFNEACAAGLVLGLMTGIVFMLKEKAVDVA
;
A
#
# COMPACT_ATOMS: atom_id res chain seq x y z
N MET A 1 29.36 -2.78 -15.32
CA MET A 1 27.99 -2.24 -15.21
C MET A 1 27.06 -3.08 -14.31
N THR A 2 27.54 -4.15 -13.66
CA THR A 2 26.71 -4.99 -12.77
C THR A 2 26.82 -4.59 -11.29
N ILE A 3 27.91 -3.91 -10.91
CA ILE A 3 28.19 -3.53 -9.51
C ILE A 3 27.31 -2.34 -9.08
N GLU A 4 27.10 -1.36 -9.97
CA GLU A 4 26.20 -0.21 -9.76
C GLU A 4 24.80 -0.63 -9.35
N LEU A 5 24.28 -1.71 -9.96
CA LEU A 5 22.92 -2.21 -9.70
C LEU A 5 22.78 -2.75 -8.28
N ARG A 6 23.82 -3.39 -7.73
CA ARG A 6 23.83 -3.89 -6.35
C ARG A 6 23.94 -2.73 -5.36
N THR A 7 24.68 -1.68 -5.69
CA THR A 7 24.81 -0.47 -4.84
C THR A 7 23.49 0.29 -4.73
N ILE A 8 22.71 0.42 -5.81
CA ILE A 8 21.44 1.15 -5.79
C ILE A 8 20.23 0.30 -5.37
N LEU A 9 20.39 -1.02 -5.31
CA LEU A 9 19.33 -1.98 -4.95
C LEU A 9 18.58 -1.62 -3.64
N PRO A 10 19.23 -1.24 -2.53
CA PRO A 10 18.51 -0.84 -1.31
C PRO A 10 17.66 0.42 -1.50
N SER A 11 18.14 1.39 -2.28
CA SER A 11 17.42 2.62 -2.61
C SER A 11 16.21 2.34 -3.50
N VAL A 12 16.36 1.44 -4.47
CA VAL A 12 15.26 0.98 -5.35
C VAL A 12 14.21 0.21 -4.54
N ALA A 13 14.63 -0.65 -3.61
CA ALA A 13 13.71 -1.36 -2.72
C ALA A 13 12.90 -0.39 -1.82
N ALA A 14 13.56 0.66 -1.31
CA ALA A 14 12.86 1.71 -0.56
C ALA A 14 11.84 2.45 -1.44
N ALA A 15 12.25 2.89 -2.64
CA ALA A 15 11.36 3.58 -3.57
C ALA A 15 10.15 2.70 -3.97
N ALA A 16 10.37 1.41 -4.18
CA ALA A 16 9.30 0.46 -4.48
C ALA A 16 8.31 0.30 -3.32
N ALA A 17 8.80 0.22 -2.07
CA ALA A 17 7.94 0.15 -0.89
C ALA A 17 7.07 1.40 -0.72
N PHE A 18 7.65 2.60 -0.91
CA PHE A 18 6.90 3.85 -0.87
C PHE A 18 5.87 3.95 -2.00
N ALA A 19 6.27 3.65 -3.24
CA ALA A 19 5.35 3.68 -4.37
C ALA A 19 4.18 2.72 -4.18
N PHE A 20 4.45 1.49 -3.71
CA PHE A 20 3.40 0.52 -3.38
C PHE A 20 2.45 1.05 -2.31
N SER A 21 2.98 1.58 -1.20
CA SER A 21 2.14 2.08 -0.11
C SER A 21 1.25 3.24 -0.53
N ILE A 22 1.75 4.16 -1.37
CA ILE A 22 0.98 5.30 -1.88
C ILE A 22 -0.14 4.82 -2.80
N THR A 23 0.17 3.95 -3.75
CA THR A 23 -0.83 3.45 -4.72
C THR A 23 -1.86 2.53 -4.05
N ALA A 24 -1.44 1.65 -3.14
CA ALA A 24 -2.34 0.74 -2.44
C ALA A 24 -3.34 1.47 -1.53
N GLY A 25 -3.02 2.69 -1.08
CA GLY A 25 -3.89 3.55 -0.28
C GLY A 25 -4.76 4.51 -1.09
N ASP A 26 -4.66 4.54 -2.42
CA ASP A 26 -5.39 5.52 -3.21
C ASP A 26 -6.87 5.15 -3.41
N VAL A 27 -7.74 6.11 -3.06
CA VAL A 27 -9.19 6.04 -3.27
C VAL A 27 -9.59 6.79 -4.55
N ASN A 28 -8.81 7.78 -4.98
CA ASN A 28 -9.26 8.76 -5.97
C ASN A 28 -9.37 8.17 -7.37
N VAL A 29 -8.41 7.34 -7.79
CA VAL A 29 -8.43 6.71 -9.11
C VAL A 29 -9.68 5.83 -9.33
N PRO A 30 -10.02 4.85 -8.46
CA PRO A 30 -11.22 4.04 -8.66
C PRO A 30 -12.51 4.85 -8.52
N LEU A 31 -12.53 5.90 -7.68
CA LEU A 31 -13.68 6.80 -7.53
C LEU A 31 -13.92 7.65 -8.79
N MET A 32 -12.86 8.22 -9.38
CA MET A 32 -12.92 9.00 -10.63
C MET A 32 -13.31 8.13 -11.83
N LEU A 33 -12.80 6.90 -11.89
CA LEU A 33 -13.10 5.97 -12.98
C LEU A 33 -14.50 5.35 -12.87
N GLY A 34 -15.26 5.64 -11.80
CA GLY A 34 -16.60 5.11 -11.59
C GLY A 34 -16.62 3.59 -11.44
N MET A 35 -15.49 2.98 -11.03
CA MET A 35 -15.35 1.53 -10.91
C MET A 35 -16.18 1.03 -9.72
N SER A 36 -17.43 0.66 -9.98
CA SER A 36 -18.31 0.06 -8.96
C SER A 36 -18.16 -1.45 -8.83
N GLU A 37 -17.61 -2.12 -9.85
CA GLU A 37 -17.39 -3.58 -9.84
C GLU A 37 -16.07 -3.99 -9.18
N ILE A 38 -15.06 -3.11 -9.18
CA ILE A 38 -13.76 -3.40 -8.58
C ILE A 38 -13.69 -2.72 -7.22
N GLU A 39 -14.05 -3.46 -6.19
CA GLU A 39 -13.97 -2.99 -4.81
C GLU A 39 -12.53 -3.08 -4.31
N THR A 40 -11.81 -1.96 -4.36
CA THR A 40 -10.50 -1.85 -3.72
C THR A 40 -10.66 -1.65 -2.21
N LEU A 41 -9.71 -2.14 -1.41
CA LEU A 41 -9.71 -1.96 0.04
C LEU A 41 -9.88 -0.47 0.48
N PRO A 42 -9.22 0.51 -0.17
CA PRO A 42 -9.43 1.93 0.16
C PRO A 42 -10.85 2.41 -0.15
N LEU A 43 -11.43 1.94 -1.27
CA LEU A 43 -12.80 2.29 -1.66
C LEU A 43 -13.83 1.70 -0.69
N LEU A 44 -13.63 0.46 -0.24
CA LEU A 44 -14.45 -0.17 0.80
C LEU A 44 -14.39 0.63 2.11
N LEU A 45 -13.19 1.02 2.55
CA LEU A 45 -13.01 1.84 3.75
C LEU A 45 -13.73 3.18 3.62
N TYR A 46 -13.61 3.85 2.47
CA TYR A 46 -14.30 5.10 2.18
C TYR A 46 -15.83 4.93 2.26
N ARG A 47 -16.38 3.89 1.62
CA ARG A 47 -17.82 3.59 1.64
C ARG A 47 -18.35 3.25 3.04
N LEU A 48 -17.62 2.43 3.80
CA LEU A 48 -17.99 2.06 5.17
C LEU A 48 -17.99 3.25 6.13
N THR A 49 -16.99 4.14 5.96
CA THR A 49 -16.90 5.40 6.71
C THR A 49 -18.07 6.32 6.37
N ALA A 50 -18.41 6.44 5.08
CA ALA A 50 -19.58 7.20 4.64
C ALA A 50 -20.92 6.61 5.12
N ALA A 51 -20.99 5.29 5.29
CA ALA A 51 -22.15 4.58 5.84
C ALA A 51 -22.20 4.53 7.38
N TYR A 52 -21.30 5.23 8.07
CA TYR A 52 -21.17 5.24 9.55
C TYR A 52 -20.92 3.86 10.19
N ARG A 53 -20.47 2.86 9.42
CA ARG A 53 -20.12 1.51 9.91
C ARG A 53 -18.65 1.46 10.33
N PHE A 54 -18.31 2.20 11.38
CA PHE A 54 -16.92 2.39 11.81
C PHE A 54 -16.22 1.10 12.23
N ASN A 55 -16.94 0.12 12.80
CA ASN A 55 -16.34 -1.16 13.19
C ASN A 55 -15.68 -1.88 12.01
N GLU A 56 -16.35 -1.89 10.85
CA GLU A 56 -15.85 -2.54 9.64
C GLU A 56 -14.82 -1.64 8.92
N ALA A 57 -15.00 -0.32 8.96
CA ALA A 57 -14.02 0.61 8.43
C ALA A 57 -12.67 0.49 9.16
N CYS A 58 -12.68 0.34 10.48
CA CYS A 58 -11.47 0.08 11.27
C CYS A 58 -10.83 -1.26 10.94
N ALA A 59 -11.62 -2.32 10.71
CA ALA A 59 -11.08 -3.61 10.29
C ALA A 59 -10.40 -3.52 8.92
N ALA A 60 -11.03 -2.88 7.94
CA ALA A 60 -10.45 -2.65 6.61
C ALA A 60 -9.18 -1.78 6.69
N GLY A 61 -9.18 -0.74 7.54
CA GLY A 61 -8.04 0.14 7.76
C GLY A 61 -6.86 -0.57 8.40
N LEU A 62 -7.12 -1.46 9.37
CA LEU A 62 -6.08 -2.30 9.97
C LEU A 62 -5.46 -3.25 8.95
N VAL A 63 -6.26 -3.88 8.09
CA VAL A 63 -5.75 -4.77 7.03
C VAL A 63 -4.85 -4.00 6.05
N LEU A 64 -5.29 -2.81 5.61
CA LEU A 64 -4.48 -1.94 4.77
C LEU A 64 -3.18 -1.51 5.44
N GLY A 65 -3.25 -1.06 6.70
CA GLY A 65 -2.07 -0.67 7.48
C GLY A 65 -1.10 -1.83 7.73
N LEU A 66 -1.61 -3.04 7.96
CA LEU A 66 -0.79 -4.24 8.06
C LEU A 66 -0.13 -4.58 6.73
N MET A 67 -0.84 -4.50 5.60
CA MET A 67 -0.26 -4.75 4.28
C MET A 67 0.88 -3.78 3.98
N THR A 68 0.69 -2.48 4.18
CA THR A 68 1.75 -1.49 3.96
C THR A 68 2.89 -1.64 4.96
N GLY A 69 2.57 -1.91 6.24
CA GLY A 69 3.57 -2.18 7.29
C GLY A 69 4.44 -3.41 7.00
N ILE A 70 3.85 -4.50 6.51
CA ILE A 70 4.59 -5.71 6.10
C ILE A 70 5.56 -5.39 4.97
N VAL A 71 5.15 -4.58 3.99
CA VAL A 71 6.04 -4.17 2.88
C VAL A 71 7.25 -3.37 3.39
N PHE A 72 7.05 -2.49 4.37
CA PHE A 72 8.16 -1.79 5.03
C PHE A 72 9.07 -2.73 5.83
N MET A 73 8.50 -3.69 6.58
CA MET A 73 9.31 -4.70 7.29
C MET A 73 10.13 -5.59 6.34
N LEU A 74 9.54 -5.96 5.19
CA LEU A 74 10.23 -6.73 4.16
C LEU A 74 11.38 -5.93 3.53
N LYS A 75 11.16 -4.63 3.28
CA LYS A 75 12.23 -3.71 2.84
C LYS A 75 13.36 -3.66 3.85
N GLU A 76 13.05 -3.54 5.14
CA GLU A 76 14.07 -3.44 6.19
C GLU A 76 14.95 -4.70 6.26
N LYS A 77 14.33 -5.89 6.22
CA LYS A 77 15.08 -7.15 6.12
C LYS A 77 15.87 -7.31 4.82
N ALA A 78 15.34 -6.83 3.69
CA ALA A 78 16.03 -6.90 2.41
C ALA A 78 17.25 -5.96 2.34
N VAL A 79 17.23 -4.86 3.10
CA VAL A 79 18.35 -3.91 3.23
C VAL A 79 19.40 -4.41 4.21
N ASP A 80 19.01 -5.13 5.27
CA ASP A 80 19.93 -5.71 6.26
C ASP A 80 20.76 -6.89 5.71
N VAL A 81 20.25 -7.57 4.66
CA VAL A 81 20.89 -8.74 4.03
C VAL A 81 21.76 -8.38 2.82
N ALA A 82 21.72 -7.13 2.34
CA ALA A 82 22.41 -6.67 1.13
C ALA A 82 23.81 -6.10 1.42
#